data_AF-A0A6P5HHN6-F1
#
_entry.id   AF-A0A6P5HHN6-F1
#
_cell.length_a   1.000
_cell.length_b   1.000
_cell.length_c   1.000
_cell.angle_alpha   90.00
_cell.angle_beta   90.00
_cell.angle_gamma   90.00
#
_symmetry.space_group_name_H-M   'P 1'
#
loop_
_entity.id
_entity.type
_entity.pdbx_description
1 polymer ?
#
loop_
_entity_poly.entity_id
_entity_poly.type
_entity_poly.pdbx_seq_one_letter_code
_entity_poly.pdbx_strand_id
1 'polypeptide(L)'
;MRRQMRCSYSSRAIYTASDSKEEEECVDDSNEILGQHKESIIKEDVAKSYVEIENIRSDPDRLYSMTVKELRTLTRRVGIPAKGSKKDLVSALMSLPDKGEDGKNTAASTEEVNTKNQSSKRKAKALPVEENAQASTVVSEVTSKQKISRRKQKKVESTRVEGDCITSTTVEELSVKTEEIIDHVEPWTILAHKKPQAGWVPYNPRTMRPPPLSRDIKSMKFLSWNVNGLRALLKLKTFSALQLAQRENFDVLCLQETKLQEKDVEEIKATLFEGYDSSFWTCSVSKLGYSGTAIISRIKPISVKYGLGIPDHDSEGRLVTLEFDGFYLIGGYVPNSGDGLRRLTYRITEWDPSLSNYMKELEKSKPVILTGDLNCAHQEIDIFNPAGNRRSAGFTIEERESFESNFLSRGFVDTFRKQHPSAVAYTYWGYRHGGRKTNKGWRLDYFLVSQSIADRVHDSYILPDVTGSDHSPIGLILKL
;
A
#
# COMPACT_ATOMS: atom_id res chain seq x y z
N MET A 1 48.58 -1.79 37.90
CA MET A 1 49.63 -2.69 37.36
C MET A 1 49.11 -3.37 36.09
N ARG A 2 49.94 -4.07 35.30
CA ARG A 2 49.58 -4.59 33.97
C ARG A 2 48.61 -5.78 34.00
N ARG A 3 47.71 -5.87 33.01
CA ARG A 3 47.69 -6.99 32.04
C ARG A 3 46.87 -6.64 30.79
N GLN A 4 47.52 -6.68 29.63
CA GLN A 4 46.87 -6.74 28.32
C GLN A 4 46.67 -8.22 27.95
N MET A 5 45.62 -8.54 27.21
CA MET A 5 45.58 -9.75 26.37
C MET A 5 45.71 -9.35 24.91
N ARG A 6 46.53 -10.09 24.16
CA ARG A 6 46.59 -10.00 22.68
C ARG A 6 45.71 -11.11 22.12
N CYS A 7 44.93 -10.82 21.09
CA CYS A 7 44.27 -11.84 20.29
C CYS A 7 45.11 -12.11 19.02
N SER A 8 45.34 -13.38 18.69
CA SER A 8 46.15 -13.80 17.54
C SER A 8 45.26 -14.23 16.38
N TYR A 9 45.42 -13.59 15.21
CA TYR A 9 44.84 -14.08 13.97
C TYR A 9 45.57 -15.33 13.47
N SER A 10 44.82 -16.27 12.90
CA SER A 10 45.35 -17.45 12.20
C SER A 10 44.73 -17.51 10.82
N SER A 11 45.58 -17.54 9.79
CA SER A 11 45.16 -17.57 8.38
C SER A 11 45.16 -18.99 7.83
N ARG A 12 44.15 -19.35 7.06
CA ARG A 12 44.20 -20.49 6.13
C ARG A 12 43.76 -20.04 4.75
N ALA A 13 44.53 -20.44 3.73
CA ALA A 13 44.26 -20.16 2.33
C ALA A 13 43.60 -21.38 1.65
N ILE A 14 42.81 -21.14 0.60
CA ILE A 14 42.32 -22.19 -0.31
C ILE A 14 42.48 -21.69 -1.76
N TYR A 15 43.27 -22.45 -2.51
CA TYR A 15 43.34 -22.66 -3.97
C TYR A 15 42.72 -21.64 -4.96
N THR A 16 43.57 -21.21 -5.89
CA THR A 16 43.22 -20.81 -7.25
C THR A 16 43.04 -22.03 -8.16
N ALA A 17 42.12 -21.96 -9.13
CA ALA A 17 42.04 -22.87 -10.27
C ALA A 17 41.99 -22.05 -11.58
N SER A 18 42.40 -22.65 -12.70
CA SER A 18 42.62 -21.98 -13.99
C SER A 18 41.52 -22.27 -15.01
N ASP A 19 41.04 -21.23 -15.69
CA ASP A 19 40.21 -21.36 -16.90
C ASP A 19 41.07 -21.71 -18.13
N SER A 20 40.54 -22.58 -18.99
CA SER A 20 41.04 -22.90 -20.31
C SER A 20 39.92 -22.74 -21.34
N LYS A 21 40.20 -22.06 -22.46
CA LYS A 21 39.24 -21.92 -23.57
C LYS A 21 39.10 -23.22 -24.35
N GLU A 22 37.88 -23.50 -24.79
CA GLU A 22 37.62 -24.16 -26.08
C GLU A 22 36.56 -23.33 -26.84
N GLU A 23 36.63 -23.34 -28.17
CA GLU A 23 35.71 -22.63 -29.08
C GLU A 23 35.04 -23.72 -29.95
N GLU A 24 33.72 -23.71 -30.08
CA GLU A 24 33.01 -24.66 -30.94
C GLU A 24 31.88 -23.95 -31.71
N GLU A 25 31.80 -24.24 -33.01
CA GLU A 25 30.91 -23.60 -33.99
C GLU A 25 29.92 -24.66 -34.51
N CYS A 26 28.61 -24.37 -34.48
CA CYS A 26 27.57 -25.31 -34.90
C CYS A 26 26.46 -24.62 -35.73
N VAL A 27 25.86 -25.40 -36.62
CA VAL A 27 25.02 -24.93 -37.74
C VAL A 27 23.53 -24.96 -37.41
N ASP A 28 22.77 -24.02 -37.96
CA ASP A 28 21.32 -23.85 -37.79
C ASP A 28 20.52 -24.62 -38.85
N ASP A 29 19.85 -25.72 -38.48
CA ASP A 29 18.79 -26.35 -39.28
C ASP A 29 17.93 -27.36 -38.47
N SER A 30 16.90 -26.92 -37.72
CA SER A 30 15.87 -27.83 -37.13
C SER A 30 14.68 -27.13 -36.43
N ASN A 31 13.75 -26.53 -37.19
CA ASN A 31 12.57 -25.85 -36.59
C ASN A 31 11.16 -26.29 -37.08
N GLU A 32 11.02 -27.04 -38.19
CA GLU A 32 9.67 -27.40 -38.69
C GLU A 32 9.07 -28.68 -38.09
N ILE A 33 9.89 -29.69 -37.78
CA ILE A 33 9.41 -31.02 -37.35
C ILE A 33 8.74 -30.98 -35.95
N LEU A 34 9.15 -30.06 -35.07
CA LEU A 34 8.66 -29.99 -33.70
C LEU A 34 7.22 -29.45 -33.58
N GLY A 35 6.69 -28.80 -34.62
CA GLY A 35 5.34 -28.22 -34.61
C GLY A 35 4.23 -29.27 -34.69
N GLN A 36 4.28 -30.14 -35.70
CA GLN A 36 3.22 -31.12 -35.98
C GLN A 36 3.03 -32.12 -34.82
N HIS A 37 4.13 -32.56 -34.23
CA HIS A 37 4.13 -33.54 -33.14
C HIS A 37 3.56 -32.98 -31.81
N LYS A 38 3.45 -31.66 -31.70
CA LYS A 38 2.90 -30.96 -30.52
C LYS A 38 1.39 -30.76 -30.63
N GLU A 39 0.89 -30.58 -31.86
CA GLU A 39 -0.53 -30.35 -32.12
C GLU A 39 -1.38 -31.64 -32.05
N SER A 40 -0.78 -32.80 -32.32
CA SER A 40 -1.42 -34.11 -32.14
C SER A 40 -1.67 -34.44 -30.65
N ILE A 41 -0.66 -34.24 -29.80
CA ILE A 41 -0.73 -34.49 -28.35
C ILE A 41 -1.86 -33.65 -27.70
N ILE A 42 -1.98 -32.38 -28.09
CA ILE A 42 -3.04 -31.48 -27.59
C ILE A 42 -4.45 -31.99 -27.97
N LYS A 43 -4.61 -32.59 -29.17
CA LYS A 43 -5.90 -33.13 -29.62
C LYS A 43 -6.30 -34.39 -28.85
N GLU A 44 -5.34 -35.26 -28.50
CA GLU A 44 -5.62 -36.42 -27.64
C GLU A 44 -6.03 -36.04 -26.22
N ASP A 45 -5.31 -35.12 -25.56
CA ASP A 45 -5.59 -34.75 -24.17
C ASP A 45 -6.95 -34.04 -24.01
N VAL A 46 -7.38 -33.28 -25.04
CA VAL A 46 -8.74 -32.75 -25.10
C VAL A 46 -9.77 -33.87 -25.25
N ALA A 47 -9.54 -34.85 -26.14
CA ALA A 47 -10.47 -35.98 -26.30
C ALA A 47 -10.64 -36.78 -24.99
N LYS A 48 -9.53 -37.13 -24.32
CA LYS A 48 -9.53 -37.80 -23.00
C LYS A 48 -10.30 -36.98 -21.95
N SER A 49 -10.16 -35.65 -21.96
CA SER A 49 -10.86 -34.75 -21.04
C SER A 49 -12.38 -34.69 -21.26
N TYR A 50 -12.87 -34.87 -22.48
CA TYR A 50 -14.32 -34.95 -22.75
C TYR A 50 -14.90 -36.27 -22.23
N VAL A 51 -14.24 -37.41 -22.49
CA VAL A 51 -14.66 -38.73 -22.00
C VAL A 51 -14.65 -38.79 -20.47
N GLU A 52 -13.69 -38.16 -19.80
CA GLU A 52 -13.68 -38.02 -18.33
C GLU A 52 -14.93 -37.30 -17.80
N ILE A 53 -15.49 -36.34 -18.56
CA ILE A 53 -16.64 -35.52 -18.17
C ILE A 53 -17.98 -36.17 -18.52
N GLU A 54 -18.08 -36.93 -19.62
CA GLU A 54 -19.23 -37.79 -19.91
C GLU A 54 -19.42 -38.83 -18.79
N ASN A 55 -18.33 -39.42 -18.30
CA ASN A 55 -18.32 -40.33 -17.13
C ASN A 55 -18.54 -39.63 -15.77
N ILE A 56 -18.67 -38.30 -15.75
CA ILE A 56 -19.06 -37.51 -14.57
C ILE A 56 -20.52 -37.02 -14.69
N ARG A 57 -21.07 -36.90 -15.90
CA ARG A 57 -22.49 -36.53 -16.12
C ARG A 57 -23.47 -37.60 -15.65
N SER A 58 -23.05 -38.87 -15.69
CA SER A 58 -23.81 -40.01 -15.17
C SER A 58 -23.89 -40.08 -13.64
N ASP A 59 -23.15 -39.23 -12.91
CA ASP A 59 -23.21 -39.09 -11.45
C ASP A 59 -23.20 -37.59 -11.04
N PRO A 60 -24.37 -36.93 -10.93
CA PRO A 60 -24.47 -35.54 -10.53
C PRO A 60 -23.91 -35.22 -9.13
N ASP A 61 -23.99 -36.16 -8.18
CA ASP A 61 -23.57 -35.92 -6.79
C ASP A 61 -22.05 -35.84 -6.65
N ARG A 62 -21.32 -36.48 -7.58
CA ARG A 62 -19.88 -36.29 -7.74
C ARG A 62 -19.50 -34.85 -8.09
N LEU A 63 -20.28 -34.15 -8.91
CA LEU A 63 -20.05 -32.71 -9.20
C LEU A 63 -20.39 -31.81 -8.00
N TYR A 64 -21.43 -32.15 -7.24
CA TYR A 64 -21.80 -31.38 -6.04
C TYR A 64 -20.85 -31.60 -4.86
N SER A 65 -20.13 -32.72 -4.79
CA SER A 65 -19.12 -32.96 -3.74
C SER A 65 -17.78 -32.26 -4.02
N MET A 66 -17.31 -32.17 -5.28
CA MET A 66 -16.03 -31.53 -5.66
C MET A 66 -15.80 -30.11 -5.11
N THR A 67 -14.54 -29.76 -4.83
CA THR A 67 -14.16 -28.39 -4.40
C THR A 67 -14.19 -27.39 -5.56
N VAL A 68 -14.27 -26.10 -5.24
CA VAL A 68 -14.19 -25.00 -6.24
C VAL A 68 -12.88 -25.04 -7.03
N LYS A 69 -11.77 -25.52 -6.43
CA LYS A 69 -10.47 -25.63 -7.11
C LYS A 69 -10.48 -26.72 -8.19
N GLU A 70 -11.13 -27.84 -7.92
CA GLU A 70 -11.27 -28.95 -8.87
C GLU A 70 -12.27 -28.60 -9.97
N LEU A 71 -13.43 -28.03 -9.63
CA LEU A 71 -14.41 -27.54 -10.61
C LEU A 71 -13.83 -26.47 -11.55
N ARG A 72 -13.00 -25.53 -11.04
CA ARG A 72 -12.24 -24.57 -11.85
C ARG A 72 -11.11 -25.20 -12.67
N THR A 73 -10.74 -26.44 -12.42
CA THR A 73 -9.73 -27.16 -13.19
C THR A 73 -10.40 -28.01 -14.27
N LEU A 74 -11.51 -28.67 -13.95
CA LEU A 74 -12.35 -29.40 -14.89
C LEU A 74 -12.93 -28.48 -15.98
N THR A 75 -13.54 -27.35 -15.60
CA THR A 75 -14.02 -26.33 -16.55
C THR A 75 -12.92 -25.85 -17.51
N ARG A 76 -11.68 -25.65 -17.04
CA ARG A 76 -10.56 -25.27 -17.91
C ARG A 76 -10.16 -26.36 -18.91
N ARG A 77 -10.25 -27.66 -18.57
CA ARG A 77 -9.95 -28.76 -19.51
C ARG A 77 -10.90 -28.78 -20.71
N VAL A 78 -12.19 -28.45 -20.51
CA VAL A 78 -13.20 -28.35 -21.59
C VAL A 78 -13.34 -26.94 -22.19
N GLY A 79 -12.47 -25.98 -21.83
CA GLY A 79 -12.50 -24.62 -22.38
C GLY A 79 -13.62 -23.72 -21.84
N ILE A 80 -14.34 -24.16 -20.79
CA ILE A 80 -15.41 -23.38 -20.14
C ILE A 80 -14.78 -22.28 -19.26
N PRO A 81 -15.32 -21.04 -19.25
CA PRO A 81 -14.85 -19.97 -18.36
C PRO A 81 -14.95 -20.35 -16.87
N ALA A 82 -13.81 -20.59 -16.22
CA ALA A 82 -13.70 -20.98 -14.80
C ALA A 82 -13.94 -19.82 -13.81
N LYS A 83 -15.04 -19.09 -13.98
CA LYS A 83 -15.46 -17.93 -13.17
C LYS A 83 -16.77 -18.24 -12.43
N GLY A 84 -17.08 -17.45 -11.40
CA GLY A 84 -18.29 -17.62 -10.57
C GLY A 84 -18.08 -18.46 -9.31
N SER A 85 -19.20 -18.75 -8.65
CA SER A 85 -19.38 -19.55 -7.44
C SER A 85 -19.34 -21.07 -7.72
N LYS A 86 -19.43 -21.90 -6.68
CA LYS A 86 -19.54 -23.36 -6.83
C LYS A 86 -20.75 -23.77 -7.68
N LYS A 87 -21.90 -23.08 -7.53
CA LYS A 87 -23.13 -23.39 -8.28
C LYS A 87 -22.98 -23.07 -9.77
N ASP A 88 -22.39 -21.93 -10.10
CA ASP A 88 -22.21 -21.48 -11.48
C ASP A 88 -21.29 -22.44 -12.26
N LEU A 89 -20.21 -22.90 -11.62
CA LEU A 89 -19.27 -23.86 -12.20
C LEU A 89 -19.91 -25.24 -12.45
N VAL A 90 -20.71 -25.76 -11.51
CA VAL A 90 -21.45 -27.02 -11.69
C VAL A 90 -22.50 -26.88 -12.80
N SER A 91 -23.26 -25.77 -12.80
CA SER A 91 -24.26 -25.50 -13.84
C SER A 91 -23.65 -25.44 -15.24
N ALA A 92 -22.47 -24.81 -15.38
CA ALA A 92 -21.77 -24.70 -16.67
C ALA A 92 -21.23 -26.04 -17.20
N LEU A 93 -20.80 -26.95 -16.30
CA LEU A 93 -20.38 -28.31 -16.67
C LEU A 93 -21.58 -29.18 -17.09
N MET A 94 -22.73 -29.02 -16.42
CA MET A 94 -23.97 -29.70 -16.80
C MET A 94 -24.56 -29.19 -18.12
N SER A 95 -24.34 -27.92 -18.51
CA SER A 95 -24.93 -27.32 -19.71
C SER A 95 -24.11 -27.49 -21.01
N LEU A 96 -23.00 -28.24 -21.01
CA LEU A 96 -22.24 -28.51 -22.24
C LEU A 96 -23.05 -29.42 -23.19
N PRO A 97 -23.08 -29.19 -24.51
CA PRO A 97 -23.70 -30.12 -25.45
C PRO A 97 -22.82 -31.35 -25.67
N ASP A 98 -23.44 -32.52 -25.84
CA ASP A 98 -22.73 -33.76 -26.17
C ASP A 98 -22.25 -33.69 -27.64
N LYS A 99 -21.00 -34.12 -27.89
CA LYS A 99 -20.43 -34.12 -29.25
C LYS A 99 -20.70 -35.44 -29.96
N GLY A 100 -21.94 -35.59 -30.43
CA GLY A 100 -22.24 -36.53 -31.51
C GLY A 100 -21.40 -36.21 -32.76
N GLU A 101 -21.06 -37.26 -33.52
CA GLU A 101 -20.29 -37.14 -34.75
C GLU A 101 -21.11 -36.40 -35.84
N ASP A 102 -20.55 -35.34 -36.43
CA ASP A 102 -20.39 -35.29 -37.90
C ASP A 102 -19.43 -34.18 -38.32
N GLY A 103 -18.79 -34.35 -39.48
CA GLY A 103 -17.79 -33.42 -40.01
C GLY A 103 -18.15 -32.86 -41.38
N LYS A 104 -18.30 -31.54 -41.50
CA LYS A 104 -18.30 -30.84 -42.81
C LYS A 104 -17.89 -29.37 -42.70
N ASN A 105 -17.03 -28.95 -43.62
CA ASN A 105 -16.71 -27.54 -43.87
C ASN A 105 -17.87 -26.87 -44.62
N THR A 106 -18.11 -25.57 -44.38
CA THR A 106 -17.94 -24.52 -45.41
C THR A 106 -18.14 -23.09 -44.87
N ALA A 107 -17.38 -22.17 -45.50
CA ALA A 107 -17.71 -20.78 -45.87
C ALA A 107 -18.25 -19.76 -44.82
N ALA A 108 -17.81 -18.51 -45.00
CA ALA A 108 -18.38 -17.32 -44.38
C ALA A 108 -19.14 -16.48 -45.41
N SER A 109 -20.13 -15.72 -44.96
CA SER A 109 -20.65 -14.52 -45.64
C SER A 109 -21.39 -13.61 -44.65
N THR A 110 -21.75 -12.41 -45.10
CA THR A 110 -22.17 -11.24 -44.31
C THR A 110 -23.66 -10.90 -44.47
N GLU A 111 -24.08 -9.82 -43.79
CA GLU A 111 -25.34 -9.06 -43.98
C GLU A 111 -26.66 -9.74 -43.54
N GLU A 112 -27.76 -9.02 -43.37
CA GLU A 112 -28.01 -7.80 -42.55
C GLU A 112 -29.55 -7.69 -42.37
N VAL A 113 -30.04 -6.72 -41.57
CA VAL A 113 -31.42 -6.13 -41.66
C VAL A 113 -32.63 -7.08 -41.42
N ASN A 114 -33.72 -6.76 -40.71
CA ASN A 114 -34.15 -5.73 -39.75
C ASN A 114 -35.63 -6.07 -39.39
N THR A 115 -36.19 -5.54 -38.29
CA THR A 115 -37.63 -5.59 -37.91
C THR A 115 -38.22 -6.98 -37.59
N LYS A 116 -39.30 -7.12 -36.79
CA LYS A 116 -40.27 -6.13 -36.30
C LYS A 116 -40.84 -6.51 -34.91
N ASN A 117 -41.17 -5.48 -34.13
CA ASN A 117 -42.09 -5.42 -32.99
C ASN A 117 -42.77 -6.71 -32.47
N GLN A 118 -42.72 -6.91 -31.15
CA GLN A 118 -43.96 -6.91 -30.37
C GLN A 118 -43.76 -6.23 -29.00
N SER A 119 -44.87 -5.81 -28.38
CA SER A 119 -44.89 -4.78 -27.34
C SER A 119 -45.39 -5.28 -25.98
N SER A 120 -44.90 -4.68 -24.89
CA SER A 120 -45.64 -4.61 -23.63
C SER A 120 -45.32 -3.32 -22.88
N LYS A 121 -46.37 -2.54 -22.56
CA LYS A 121 -46.27 -1.24 -21.89
C LYS A 121 -46.50 -1.38 -20.39
N ARG A 122 -45.72 -0.69 -19.57
CA ARG A 122 -46.21 -0.10 -18.30
C ARG A 122 -45.86 1.39 -18.27
N LYS A 123 -46.74 2.20 -17.67
CA LYS A 123 -46.74 3.67 -17.76
C LYS A 123 -46.02 4.29 -16.57
N ALA A 124 -45.28 5.36 -16.81
CA ALA A 124 -45.19 6.52 -15.92
C ALA A 124 -45.88 7.71 -16.61
N LYS A 125 -46.32 8.73 -15.86
CA LYS A 125 -47.20 9.80 -16.36
C LYS A 125 -46.77 11.14 -15.76
N ALA A 126 -46.34 12.09 -16.59
CA ALA A 126 -45.92 13.43 -16.14
C ALA A 126 -46.14 14.48 -17.26
N LEU A 127 -46.88 15.55 -16.94
CA LEU A 127 -47.18 16.77 -17.73
C LEU A 127 -47.97 17.72 -16.80
N PRO A 128 -47.99 19.06 -17.02
CA PRO A 128 -46.86 19.98 -17.30
C PRO A 128 -47.01 21.31 -16.51
N VAL A 129 -46.44 22.42 -17.03
CA VAL A 129 -46.58 23.85 -16.64
C VAL A 129 -46.09 24.25 -15.21
N GLU A 130 -45.61 25.48 -14.94
CA GLU A 130 -45.55 26.74 -15.73
C GLU A 130 -44.12 27.30 -15.90
N GLU A 131 -43.89 28.01 -17.01
CA GLU A 131 -42.87 29.08 -17.10
C GLU A 131 -43.52 30.43 -16.77
N ASN A 132 -42.73 31.40 -16.29
CA ASN A 132 -43.11 32.81 -16.41
C ASN A 132 -41.87 33.65 -16.76
N ALA A 133 -42.02 34.57 -17.72
CA ALA A 133 -40.90 35.23 -18.37
C ALA A 133 -41.04 36.75 -18.31
N GLN A 134 -39.91 37.43 -18.09
CA GLN A 134 -39.74 38.82 -18.52
C GLN A 134 -38.41 38.96 -19.24
N ALA A 135 -38.48 39.49 -20.46
CA ALA A 135 -37.32 39.84 -21.27
C ALA A 135 -37.19 41.36 -21.34
N SER A 136 -35.95 41.83 -21.52
CA SER A 136 -35.69 43.08 -22.23
C SER A 136 -34.54 42.85 -23.20
N THR A 137 -34.61 43.50 -24.36
CA THR A 137 -33.87 43.11 -25.57
C THR A 137 -33.33 44.35 -26.26
N VAL A 138 -32.09 44.28 -26.76
CA VAL A 138 -31.51 44.98 -27.93
C VAL A 138 -30.04 44.48 -28.01
N VAL A 139 -29.57 43.69 -28.99
CA VAL A 139 -29.50 43.88 -30.47
C VAL A 139 -28.52 45.02 -30.81
N SER A 140 -27.46 44.89 -31.62
CA SER A 140 -26.85 43.77 -32.36
C SER A 140 -25.32 44.05 -32.48
N GLU A 141 -24.45 43.43 -33.29
CA GLU A 141 -24.62 42.51 -34.42
C GLU A 141 -23.44 41.53 -34.59
N VAL A 142 -23.07 41.19 -35.84
CA VAL A 142 -22.21 40.09 -36.25
C VAL A 142 -21.14 40.59 -37.23
N THR A 143 -19.90 40.10 -37.11
CA THR A 143 -19.10 39.69 -38.29
C THR A 143 -17.94 38.76 -37.89
N SER A 144 -17.25 38.16 -38.87
CA SER A 144 -16.58 36.87 -38.67
C SER A 144 -15.29 36.65 -39.49
N LYS A 145 -14.58 35.56 -39.14
CA LYS A 145 -13.55 34.80 -39.89
C LYS A 145 -12.06 35.20 -39.76
N GLN A 146 -11.34 34.24 -39.16
CA GLN A 146 -10.13 33.57 -39.69
C GLN A 146 -8.73 34.23 -39.71
N LYS A 147 -7.83 33.52 -39.01
CA LYS A 147 -6.49 33.03 -39.46
C LYS A 147 -5.26 33.98 -39.51
N ILE A 148 -4.27 33.55 -38.71
CA ILE A 148 -2.84 33.34 -39.06
C ILE A 148 -1.84 34.53 -38.92
N SER A 149 -0.62 34.15 -38.49
CA SER A 149 0.69 34.83 -38.58
C SER A 149 1.26 35.61 -37.38
N ARG A 150 2.24 34.92 -36.77
CA ARG A 150 3.37 35.34 -35.93
C ARG A 150 4.07 36.69 -36.26
N ARG A 151 4.71 37.25 -35.21
CA ARG A 151 5.80 38.29 -35.19
C ARG A 151 5.36 39.69 -35.69
N LYS A 152 5.96 40.81 -35.25
CA LYS A 152 7.32 41.06 -34.68
C LYS A 152 7.32 42.26 -33.69
N GLN A 153 8.45 42.56 -33.05
CA GLN A 153 8.62 43.70 -32.12
C GLN A 153 8.82 45.06 -32.84
N LYS A 154 8.40 46.16 -32.20
CA LYS A 154 9.15 47.43 -31.97
C LYS A 154 8.34 48.32 -31.00
N LYS A 155 8.95 48.85 -29.92
CA LYS A 155 9.77 50.08 -29.77
C LYS A 155 8.92 51.35 -29.62
N VAL A 156 9.09 52.03 -28.49
CA VAL A 156 8.64 53.42 -28.25
C VAL A 156 9.83 54.20 -27.68
N GLU A 157 10.08 55.39 -28.21
CA GLU A 157 10.97 56.43 -27.68
C GLU A 157 10.08 57.45 -26.96
N SER A 158 10.25 57.74 -25.67
CA SER A 158 11.33 58.48 -24.97
C SER A 158 11.09 59.99 -24.93
N THR A 159 10.89 60.53 -23.72
CA THR A 159 10.95 61.97 -23.41
C THR A 159 11.67 62.15 -22.06
N ARG A 160 12.20 63.36 -21.77
CA ARG A 160 13.27 63.65 -20.79
C ARG A 160 13.17 65.14 -20.36
N VAL A 161 13.66 65.66 -19.22
CA VAL A 161 14.40 65.18 -18.02
C VAL A 161 13.73 65.91 -16.78
N GLU A 162 14.13 66.06 -15.50
CA GLU A 162 15.21 65.75 -14.51
C GLU A 162 14.50 65.42 -13.16
N GLY A 163 15.10 65.00 -12.04
CA GLY A 163 16.45 64.53 -11.63
C GLY A 163 16.27 63.40 -10.58
N ASP A 164 17.25 62.85 -9.87
CA ASP A 164 18.65 63.23 -9.63
C ASP A 164 19.58 62.00 -9.49
N CYS A 165 20.89 62.27 -9.46
CA CYS A 165 22.02 61.41 -9.08
C CYS A 165 21.76 59.97 -8.57
N ILE A 166 22.27 58.97 -9.32
CA ILE A 166 22.66 57.65 -8.77
C ILE A 166 24.08 57.32 -9.26
N THR A 167 25.00 57.05 -8.33
CA THR A 167 26.38 56.63 -8.61
C THR A 167 26.46 55.18 -9.10
N SER A 168 27.32 54.93 -10.08
CA SER A 168 27.57 53.60 -10.64
C SER A 168 28.46 52.74 -9.75
N THR A 169 28.00 51.52 -9.43
CA THR A 169 28.86 50.42 -8.98
C THR A 169 28.56 49.19 -9.84
N THR A 170 29.58 48.61 -10.45
CA THR A 170 29.47 47.37 -11.23
C THR A 170 29.21 46.18 -10.32
N VAL A 171 28.15 45.43 -10.60
CA VAL A 171 27.94 44.09 -10.02
C VAL A 171 28.34 43.07 -11.08
N GLU A 172 29.45 42.37 -10.87
CA GLU A 172 29.85 41.26 -11.73
C GLU A 172 28.89 40.07 -11.52
N GLU A 173 28.40 39.48 -12.62
CA GLU A 173 27.53 38.31 -12.58
C GLU A 173 28.35 37.04 -12.29
N LEU A 174 28.76 36.90 -11.03
CA LEU A 174 29.41 35.69 -10.51
C LEU A 174 28.45 34.51 -10.58
N SER A 175 28.61 33.73 -11.65
CA SER A 175 27.87 32.50 -11.95
C SER A 175 28.30 31.35 -11.02
N VAL A 176 27.91 31.47 -9.74
CA VAL A 176 28.04 30.41 -8.75
C VAL A 176 27.25 29.18 -9.23
N LYS A 177 27.92 28.05 -9.37
CA LYS A 177 27.30 26.78 -9.79
C LYS A 177 26.26 26.36 -8.76
N THR A 178 25.00 26.26 -9.17
CA THR A 178 23.85 25.96 -8.29
C THR A 178 23.80 24.50 -7.80
N GLU A 179 24.89 23.73 -7.95
CA GLU A 179 24.94 22.28 -7.72
C GLU A 179 25.32 21.92 -6.28
N GLU A 180 25.98 22.81 -5.53
CA GLU A 180 26.53 22.52 -4.18
C GLU A 180 25.67 22.99 -2.99
N ILE A 181 24.59 23.77 -3.23
CA ILE A 181 23.76 24.36 -2.15
C ILE A 181 22.49 23.52 -1.84
N ILE A 182 22.19 22.49 -2.64
CA ILE A 182 20.91 21.76 -2.59
C ILE A 182 20.84 20.76 -1.41
N ASP A 183 21.97 20.36 -0.84
CA ASP A 183 22.11 19.16 0.02
C ASP A 183 21.52 19.28 1.46
N HIS A 184 20.82 20.38 1.76
CA HIS A 184 20.31 20.67 3.12
C HIS A 184 18.79 20.94 3.20
N VAL A 185 18.05 20.82 2.09
CA VAL A 185 16.60 21.08 2.08
C VAL A 185 15.82 19.81 2.41
N GLU A 186 15.36 19.68 3.66
CA GLU A 186 14.52 18.59 4.14
C GLU A 186 13.18 18.50 3.35
N PRO A 187 12.96 17.47 2.49
CA PRO A 187 11.83 17.50 1.55
C PRO A 187 10.45 17.52 2.20
N TRP A 188 10.31 16.94 3.40
CA TRP A 188 9.07 16.96 4.20
C TRP A 188 8.65 18.37 4.64
N THR A 189 9.60 19.30 4.76
CA THR A 189 9.33 20.71 5.10
C THR A 189 8.78 21.54 3.93
N ILE A 190 8.72 20.97 2.73
CA ILE A 190 8.10 21.60 1.55
C ILE A 190 6.66 21.10 1.37
N LEU A 191 5.73 22.03 1.17
CA LEU A 191 4.32 21.76 0.89
C LEU A 191 4.12 21.19 -0.53
N ALA A 192 4.49 19.92 -0.71
CA ALA A 192 4.48 19.26 -2.02
C ALA A 192 3.09 18.83 -2.52
N HIS A 193 2.03 18.92 -1.70
CA HIS A 193 0.68 18.47 -2.04
C HIS A 193 0.15 19.12 -3.33
N LYS A 194 -0.50 18.35 -4.22
CA LYS A 194 -0.86 18.79 -5.57
C LYS A 194 -2.03 19.80 -5.63
N LYS A 195 -2.87 19.85 -4.59
CA LYS A 195 -4.00 20.81 -4.45
C LYS A 195 -4.22 21.17 -2.98
N PRO A 196 -3.29 21.89 -2.32
CA PRO A 196 -3.42 22.19 -0.89
C PRO A 196 -4.62 23.11 -0.65
N GLN A 197 -5.29 22.92 0.48
CA GLN A 197 -6.35 23.82 0.93
C GLN A 197 -5.77 24.95 1.79
N ALA A 198 -6.56 26.00 2.04
CA ALA A 198 -6.13 27.11 2.89
C ALA A 198 -5.76 26.62 4.31
N GLY A 199 -4.70 27.18 4.89
CA GLY A 199 -4.20 26.82 6.22
C GLY A 199 -3.44 25.50 6.32
N TRP A 200 -3.32 24.71 5.23
CA TRP A 200 -2.49 23.50 5.23
C TRP A 200 -1.00 23.86 5.25
N VAL A 201 -0.23 23.20 6.11
CA VAL A 201 1.21 23.44 6.31
C VAL A 201 2.01 22.14 6.17
N PRO A 202 3.26 22.16 5.67
CA PRO A 202 4.11 20.97 5.62
C PRO A 202 4.56 20.57 7.04
N TYR A 203 4.56 19.28 7.33
CA TYR A 203 4.98 18.78 8.64
C TYR A 203 6.49 18.90 8.86
N ASN A 204 6.87 19.55 9.97
CA ASN A 204 8.26 19.68 10.38
C ASN A 204 8.46 19.11 11.80
N PRO A 205 9.11 17.93 11.97
CA PRO A 205 9.32 17.32 13.28
C PRO A 205 10.26 18.12 14.19
N ARG A 206 11.03 19.08 13.66
CA ARG A 206 11.91 19.97 14.45
C ARG A 206 11.15 21.09 15.16
N THR A 207 9.97 21.47 14.68
CA THR A 207 9.23 22.65 15.17
C THR A 207 7.80 22.36 15.61
N MET A 208 7.20 21.24 15.17
CA MET A 208 5.80 20.90 15.49
C MET A 208 5.64 19.97 16.69
N ARG A 209 6.75 19.41 17.21
CA ARG A 209 6.73 18.52 18.39
C ARG A 209 6.74 19.33 19.69
N PRO A 210 6.04 18.88 20.75
CA PRO A 210 6.11 19.50 22.06
C PRO A 210 7.49 19.31 22.70
N PRO A 211 7.86 20.11 23.71
CA PRO A 211 9.05 19.85 24.50
C PRO A 211 8.99 18.45 25.18
N PRO A 212 10.15 17.83 25.49
CA PRO A 212 10.19 16.58 26.23
C PRO A 212 9.46 16.67 27.58
N LEU A 213 8.91 15.53 28.03
CA LEU A 213 8.33 15.43 29.38
C LEU A 213 9.40 15.63 30.47
N SER A 214 8.97 16.19 31.60
CA SER A 214 9.79 16.24 32.81
C SER A 214 9.99 14.83 33.38
N ARG A 215 11.13 14.60 34.04
CA ARG A 215 11.61 13.26 34.45
C ARG A 215 10.78 12.59 35.55
N ASP A 216 9.94 13.35 36.24
CA ASP A 216 8.98 12.89 37.24
C ASP A 216 7.69 12.31 36.62
N ILE A 217 7.35 12.70 35.39
CA ILE A 217 6.16 12.23 34.69
C ILE A 217 6.44 10.84 34.11
N LYS A 218 5.73 9.82 34.63
CA LYS A 218 5.76 8.48 34.06
C LYS A 218 5.14 8.50 32.66
N SER A 219 5.87 7.98 31.69
CA SER A 219 5.42 7.84 30.31
C SER A 219 6.00 6.59 29.67
N MET A 220 5.32 6.07 28.65
CA MET A 220 5.85 5.03 27.76
C MET A 220 5.99 5.60 26.35
N LYS A 221 7.11 5.30 25.69
CA LYS A 221 7.39 5.71 24.31
C LYS A 221 7.33 4.52 23.36
N PHE A 222 6.48 4.63 22.36
CA PHE A 222 6.28 3.65 21.30
C PHE A 222 6.90 4.16 19.99
N LEU A 223 7.44 3.25 19.18
CA LEU A 223 7.78 3.47 17.79
C LEU A 223 7.12 2.38 16.94
N SER A 224 6.59 2.71 15.75
CA SER A 224 6.11 1.72 14.78
C SER A 224 6.68 1.98 13.40
N TRP A 225 6.98 0.92 12.64
CA TRP A 225 7.57 1.04 11.30
C TRP A 225 7.29 -0.19 10.40
N ASN A 226 6.69 0.03 9.22
CA ASN A 226 6.78 -0.93 8.12
C ASN A 226 8.22 -0.95 7.56
N VAL A 227 8.93 -2.05 7.78
CA VAL A 227 10.35 -2.19 7.40
C VAL A 227 10.57 -2.79 6.01
N ASN A 228 9.50 -3.14 5.29
CA ASN A 228 9.52 -3.72 3.94
C ASN A 228 10.54 -4.89 3.77
N GLY A 229 10.69 -5.72 4.81
CA GLY A 229 11.63 -6.83 4.89
C GLY A 229 12.82 -6.54 5.82
N LEU A 230 12.72 -7.00 7.07
CA LEU A 230 13.69 -6.70 8.14
C LEU A 230 15.13 -7.12 7.79
N ARG A 231 15.31 -8.26 7.13
CA ARG A 231 16.64 -8.74 6.67
C ARG A 231 17.27 -7.89 5.56
N ALA A 232 16.49 -7.12 4.81
CA ALA A 232 17.03 -6.16 3.85
C ALA A 232 17.50 -4.90 4.60
N LEU A 233 16.64 -4.34 5.45
CA LEU A 233 16.93 -3.19 6.30
C LEU A 233 18.22 -3.37 7.14
N LEU A 234 18.34 -4.51 7.85
CA LEU A 234 19.51 -4.80 8.70
C LEU A 234 20.82 -5.03 7.93
N LYS A 235 20.78 -5.17 6.60
CA LYS A 235 21.97 -5.29 5.74
C LYS A 235 22.41 -3.96 5.11
N LEU A 236 21.63 -2.89 5.29
CA LEU A 236 21.99 -1.57 4.77
C LEU A 236 23.11 -0.94 5.62
N LYS A 237 24.29 -0.72 5.02
CA LYS A 237 25.44 -0.06 5.68
C LYS A 237 25.14 1.35 6.20
N THR A 238 24.08 1.98 5.69
CA THR A 238 23.61 3.33 6.07
C THR A 238 22.58 3.31 7.21
N PHE A 239 22.20 2.14 7.72
CA PHE A 239 21.22 1.99 8.79
C PHE A 239 21.84 1.29 10.01
N SER A 240 21.45 1.73 11.20
CA SER A 240 21.78 1.05 12.45
C SER A 240 20.59 1.12 13.39
N ALA A 241 19.99 -0.05 13.67
CA ALA A 241 18.91 -0.15 14.64
C ALA A 241 19.36 0.23 16.07
N LEU A 242 20.66 0.08 16.40
CA LEU A 242 21.22 0.55 17.66
C LEU A 242 21.22 2.09 17.73
N GLN A 243 21.64 2.77 16.65
CA GLN A 243 21.60 4.24 16.60
C GLN A 243 20.15 4.77 16.67
N LEU A 244 19.20 4.10 16.01
CA LEU A 244 17.77 4.44 16.12
C LEU A 244 17.24 4.24 17.55
N ALA A 245 17.59 3.12 18.19
CA ALA A 245 17.21 2.83 19.58
C ALA A 245 17.85 3.80 20.59
N GLN A 246 19.10 4.24 20.36
CA GLN A 246 19.77 5.27 21.17
C GLN A 246 19.16 6.67 20.96
N ARG A 247 18.87 7.04 19.71
CA ARG A 247 18.31 8.36 19.36
C ARG A 247 16.89 8.54 19.87
N GLU A 248 16.04 7.53 19.65
CA GLU A 248 14.64 7.61 20.04
C GLU A 248 14.41 7.14 21.48
N ASN A 249 15.18 6.18 21.99
CA ASN A 249 14.99 5.61 23.33
C ASN A 249 13.52 5.20 23.59
N PHE A 250 12.94 4.44 22.66
CA PHE A 250 11.60 3.86 22.81
C PHE A 250 11.61 2.67 23.79
N ASP A 251 10.51 2.48 24.50
CA ASP A 251 10.26 1.32 25.34
C ASP A 251 9.70 0.15 24.53
N VAL A 252 8.95 0.45 23.45
CA VAL A 252 8.31 -0.55 22.59
C VAL A 252 8.48 -0.18 21.11
N LEU A 253 8.82 -1.19 20.29
CA LEU A 253 8.97 -1.09 18.84
C LEU A 253 8.05 -2.10 18.14
N CYS A 254 7.08 -1.60 17.38
CA CYS A 254 6.22 -2.40 16.51
C CYS A 254 6.80 -2.42 15.09
N LEU A 255 6.92 -3.60 14.49
CA LEU A 255 7.44 -3.78 13.14
C LEU A 255 6.38 -4.42 12.23
N GLN A 256 6.21 -3.85 11.03
CA GLN A 256 5.34 -4.35 9.98
C GLN A 256 6.15 -4.79 8.75
N GLU A 257 5.61 -5.74 7.98
CA GLU A 257 6.30 -6.44 6.89
C GLU A 257 7.71 -6.91 7.25
N THR A 258 7.84 -7.73 8.31
CA THR A 258 9.14 -8.31 8.69
C THR A 258 9.69 -9.23 7.60
N LYS A 259 8.81 -9.89 6.82
CA LYS A 259 9.12 -10.86 5.75
C LYS A 259 10.04 -12.01 6.20
N LEU A 260 9.92 -12.36 7.47
CA LEU A 260 10.58 -13.52 8.06
C LEU A 260 9.72 -14.78 7.86
N GLN A 261 10.39 -15.93 7.97
CA GLN A 261 9.82 -17.24 8.27
C GLN A 261 10.22 -17.56 9.72
N GLU A 262 9.53 -18.48 10.39
CA GLU A 262 9.77 -18.79 11.81
C GLU A 262 11.24 -19.16 12.10
N LYS A 263 11.87 -19.94 11.21
CA LYS A 263 13.30 -20.29 11.28
C LYS A 263 14.26 -19.09 11.29
N ASP A 264 13.82 -17.95 10.73
CA ASP A 264 14.62 -16.72 10.65
C ASP A 264 14.47 -15.87 11.94
N VAL A 265 13.47 -16.14 12.78
CA VAL A 265 13.15 -15.35 13.97
C VAL A 265 14.20 -15.53 15.07
N GLU A 266 14.71 -16.75 15.28
CA GLU A 266 15.71 -17.01 16.33
C GLU A 266 17.08 -16.38 16.00
N GLU A 267 17.46 -16.30 14.71
CA GLU A 267 18.62 -15.53 14.26
C GLU A 267 18.47 -14.04 14.63
N ILE A 268 17.29 -13.47 14.34
CA ILE A 268 17.00 -12.06 14.64
C ILE A 268 16.95 -11.80 16.15
N LYS A 269 16.32 -12.67 16.95
CA LYS A 269 16.29 -12.57 18.41
C LYS A 269 17.70 -12.52 19.01
N ALA A 270 18.62 -13.34 18.52
CA ALA A 270 20.02 -13.36 18.97
C ALA A 270 20.80 -12.07 18.64
N THR A 271 20.22 -11.15 17.85
CA THR A 271 20.80 -9.83 17.51
C THR A 271 20.09 -8.64 18.18
N LEU A 272 19.12 -8.89 19.06
CA LEU A 272 18.46 -7.83 19.83
C LEU A 272 19.43 -7.17 20.83
N PHE A 273 19.19 -5.89 21.13
CA PHE A 273 20.00 -5.14 22.08
C PHE A 273 19.58 -5.46 23.53
N GLU A 274 20.53 -5.32 24.45
CA GLU A 274 20.32 -5.49 25.89
C GLU A 274 19.07 -4.72 26.37
N GLY A 275 18.20 -5.41 27.11
CA GLY A 275 16.97 -4.84 27.64
C GLY A 275 15.79 -4.84 26.67
N TYR A 276 15.91 -5.34 25.44
CA TYR A 276 14.80 -5.53 24.49
C TYR A 276 14.39 -7.01 24.32
N ASP A 277 14.74 -7.85 25.30
CA ASP A 277 14.64 -9.31 25.27
C ASP A 277 13.19 -9.82 25.13
N SER A 278 12.19 -9.04 25.57
CA SER A 278 10.77 -9.37 25.41
C SER A 278 10.30 -9.06 23.98
N SER A 279 10.48 -10.01 23.06
CA SER A 279 10.08 -9.87 21.65
C SER A 279 9.11 -10.95 21.19
N PHE A 280 8.11 -10.52 20.42
CA PHE A 280 6.92 -11.29 20.04
C PHE A 280 6.73 -11.19 18.53
N TRP A 281 6.61 -12.33 17.85
CA TRP A 281 6.77 -12.41 16.40
C TRP A 281 5.66 -13.28 15.79
N THR A 282 5.11 -12.87 14.66
CA THR A 282 4.22 -13.71 13.85
C THR A 282 4.61 -13.60 12.37
N CYS A 283 4.60 -14.73 11.67
CA CYS A 283 5.02 -14.84 10.27
C CYS A 283 3.84 -15.32 9.40
N SER A 284 3.84 -15.00 8.11
CA SER A 284 2.86 -15.57 7.19
C SER A 284 3.16 -17.05 6.92
N VAL A 285 2.23 -17.92 7.29
CA VAL A 285 2.26 -19.36 6.96
C VAL A 285 1.59 -19.65 5.62
N SER A 286 0.63 -18.83 5.20
CA SER A 286 -0.03 -18.94 3.88
C SER A 286 0.87 -18.50 2.71
N LYS A 287 1.87 -17.65 2.96
CA LYS A 287 2.87 -17.25 1.96
C LYS A 287 4.21 -16.90 2.60
N LEU A 288 5.21 -17.76 2.40
CA LEU A 288 6.57 -17.55 2.92
C LEU A 288 7.19 -16.23 2.43
N GLY A 289 7.88 -15.51 3.32
CA GLY A 289 8.57 -14.26 2.98
C GLY A 289 7.64 -13.08 2.65
N TYR A 290 6.38 -13.13 3.07
CA TYR A 290 5.37 -12.09 2.91
C TYR A 290 4.82 -11.66 4.28
N SER A 291 4.33 -10.41 4.38
CA SER A 291 3.70 -9.91 5.60
C SER A 291 4.62 -10.09 6.82
N GLY A 292 4.10 -10.54 7.94
CA GLY A 292 4.81 -10.73 9.20
C GLY A 292 4.85 -9.44 10.02
N THR A 293 4.51 -9.54 11.30
CA THR A 293 4.61 -8.44 12.27
C THR A 293 5.34 -8.88 13.53
N ALA A 294 5.91 -7.92 14.24
CA ALA A 294 6.57 -8.15 15.51
C ALA A 294 6.36 -6.97 16.46
N ILE A 295 6.46 -7.24 17.76
CA ILE A 295 6.59 -6.22 18.80
C ILE A 295 7.77 -6.59 19.69
N ILE A 296 8.70 -5.66 19.84
CA ILE A 296 9.90 -5.78 20.66
C ILE A 296 9.76 -4.77 21.80
N SER A 297 9.90 -5.21 23.05
CA SER A 297 9.59 -4.40 24.23
C SER A 297 10.67 -4.51 25.30
N ARG A 298 10.96 -3.40 25.98
CA ARG A 298 11.70 -3.39 27.24
C ARG A 298 10.85 -3.78 28.45
N ILE A 299 9.54 -3.54 28.33
CA ILE A 299 8.57 -3.79 29.39
C ILE A 299 7.89 -5.12 29.10
N LYS A 300 8.05 -6.09 29.99
CA LYS A 300 7.41 -7.40 29.85
C LYS A 300 5.88 -7.23 29.94
N PRO A 301 5.10 -7.67 28.93
CA PRO A 301 3.65 -7.62 28.98
C PRO A 301 3.07 -8.69 29.92
N ILE A 302 1.82 -8.49 30.35
CA ILE A 302 1.03 -9.43 31.15
C ILE A 302 0.66 -10.66 30.31
N SER A 303 0.16 -10.42 29.09
CA SER A 303 -0.29 -11.45 28.16
C SER A 303 0.05 -11.07 26.72
N VAL A 304 0.01 -12.07 25.83
CA VAL A 304 0.32 -11.93 24.39
C VAL A 304 -0.69 -12.75 23.60
N LYS A 305 -1.31 -12.15 22.58
CA LYS A 305 -2.15 -12.84 21.60
C LYS A 305 -1.66 -12.55 20.18
N TYR A 306 -1.66 -13.58 19.35
CA TYR A 306 -1.41 -13.47 17.91
C TYR A 306 -2.73 -13.58 17.15
N GLY A 307 -2.90 -12.75 16.12
CA GLY A 307 -4.11 -12.76 15.30
C GLY A 307 -5.38 -12.26 16.00
N LEU A 308 -6.50 -12.36 15.30
CA LEU A 308 -7.85 -12.05 15.76
C LEU A 308 -8.49 -13.26 16.46
N GLY A 309 -8.05 -14.48 16.18
CA GLY A 309 -8.77 -15.73 16.50
C GLY A 309 -9.69 -16.17 15.36
N ILE A 310 -9.39 -15.78 14.11
CA ILE A 310 -10.17 -16.06 12.90
C ILE A 310 -9.21 -16.70 11.88
N PRO A 311 -9.32 -18.02 11.59
CA PRO A 311 -8.31 -18.74 10.81
C PRO A 311 -7.97 -18.13 9.44
N ASP A 312 -8.98 -17.63 8.72
CA ASP A 312 -8.81 -17.02 7.40
C ASP A 312 -8.05 -15.68 7.43
N HIS A 313 -8.05 -14.98 8.58
CA HIS A 313 -7.34 -13.72 8.79
C HIS A 313 -5.93 -13.92 9.35
N ASP A 314 -5.74 -14.95 10.17
CA ASP A 314 -4.53 -15.11 10.98
C ASP A 314 -3.37 -15.80 10.24
N SER A 315 -3.66 -16.51 9.14
CA SER A 315 -2.65 -17.19 8.32
C SER A 315 -1.58 -16.29 7.67
N GLU A 316 -1.84 -14.98 7.59
CA GLU A 316 -0.92 -13.99 7.02
C GLU A 316 0.00 -13.31 8.05
N GLY A 317 -0.06 -13.68 9.34
CA GLY A 317 0.86 -13.16 10.37
C GLY A 317 0.84 -11.63 10.48
N ARG A 318 -0.35 -11.07 10.73
CA ARG A 318 -0.62 -9.62 10.59
C ARG A 318 -0.74 -8.84 11.88
N LEU A 319 -0.95 -9.51 13.01
CA LEU A 319 -1.35 -8.89 14.28
C LEU A 319 -0.66 -9.55 15.47
N VAL A 320 -0.02 -8.73 16.29
CA VAL A 320 0.41 -9.08 17.65
C VAL A 320 -0.29 -8.14 18.62
N THR A 321 -0.89 -8.67 19.68
CA THR A 321 -1.48 -7.89 20.77
C THR A 321 -0.72 -8.18 22.06
N LEU A 322 -0.23 -7.12 22.72
CA LEU A 322 0.34 -7.18 24.05
C LEU A 322 -0.63 -6.56 25.06
N GLU A 323 -0.70 -7.14 26.25
CA GLU A 323 -1.41 -6.56 27.38
C GLU A 323 -0.45 -5.92 28.38
N PHE A 324 -0.73 -4.68 28.77
CA PHE A 324 -0.06 -3.99 29.88
C PHE A 324 -1.09 -3.67 30.97
N ASP A 325 -0.66 -3.13 32.13
CA ASP A 325 -1.56 -2.86 33.25
C ASP A 325 -2.72 -1.92 32.87
N GLY A 326 -2.42 -0.85 32.14
CA GLY A 326 -3.37 0.23 31.84
C GLY A 326 -3.94 0.27 30.41
N PHE A 327 -3.53 -0.62 29.51
CA PHE A 327 -3.97 -0.66 28.10
C PHE A 327 -3.56 -1.96 27.38
N TYR A 328 -4.18 -2.25 26.23
CA TYR A 328 -3.67 -3.19 25.22
C TYR A 328 -2.96 -2.45 24.09
N LEU A 329 -1.87 -3.01 23.56
CA LEU A 329 -1.17 -2.54 22.37
C LEU A 329 -1.31 -3.57 21.25
N ILE A 330 -1.84 -3.17 20.10
CA ILE A 330 -1.96 -3.97 18.89
C ILE A 330 -0.98 -3.43 17.85
N GLY A 331 0.01 -4.25 17.47
CA GLY A 331 0.90 -4.01 16.33
C GLY A 331 0.36 -4.71 15.09
N GLY A 332 -0.16 -3.94 14.13
CA GLY A 332 -0.90 -4.45 12.97
C GLY A 332 -0.29 -4.09 11.62
N TYR A 333 -0.41 -5.01 10.66
CA TYR A 333 -0.18 -4.78 9.22
C TYR A 333 -1.44 -5.15 8.46
N VAL A 334 -2.25 -4.14 8.13
CA VAL A 334 -3.57 -4.31 7.53
C VAL A 334 -3.45 -4.73 6.05
N PRO A 335 -4.32 -5.62 5.53
CA PRO A 335 -4.31 -6.00 4.12
C PRO A 335 -4.45 -4.79 3.17
N ASN A 336 -3.45 -4.63 2.29
CA ASN A 336 -3.58 -3.79 1.11
C ASN A 336 -4.59 -4.41 0.12
N SER A 337 -5.49 -3.60 -0.45
CA SER A 337 -6.51 -4.05 -1.41
C SER A 337 -5.94 -4.60 -2.72
N GLY A 338 -4.66 -4.34 -2.99
CA GLY A 338 -3.88 -4.93 -4.08
C GLY A 338 -4.12 -4.32 -5.46
N ASP A 339 -3.24 -4.63 -6.40
CA ASP A 339 -3.36 -4.25 -7.80
C ASP A 339 -4.70 -4.76 -8.38
N GLY A 340 -5.43 -3.87 -9.06
CA GLY A 340 -6.78 -4.14 -9.55
C GLY A 340 -7.85 -4.23 -8.46
N LEU A 341 -7.55 -3.79 -7.23
CA LEU A 341 -8.46 -3.79 -6.06
C LEU A 341 -8.96 -5.20 -5.68
N ARG A 342 -8.20 -6.24 -6.04
CA ARG A 342 -8.55 -7.66 -5.91
C ARG A 342 -8.89 -8.16 -4.48
N ARG A 343 -8.49 -7.43 -3.43
CA ARG A 343 -8.81 -7.72 -2.01
C ARG A 343 -9.72 -6.66 -1.39
N LEU A 344 -10.21 -5.67 -2.15
CA LEU A 344 -10.99 -4.55 -1.59
C LEU A 344 -12.24 -5.01 -0.83
N THR A 345 -13.00 -5.95 -1.39
CA THR A 345 -14.18 -6.53 -0.70
C THR A 345 -13.78 -7.14 0.63
N TYR A 346 -12.87 -8.12 0.63
CA TYR A 346 -12.32 -8.75 1.83
C TYR A 346 -11.81 -7.72 2.87
N ARG A 347 -11.13 -6.66 2.41
CA ARG A 347 -10.62 -5.58 3.27
C ARG A 347 -11.76 -4.87 4.02
N ILE A 348 -12.81 -4.43 3.32
CA ILE A 348 -13.88 -3.59 3.89
C ILE A 348 -15.04 -4.39 4.51
N THR A 349 -15.34 -5.59 4.02
CA THR A 349 -16.49 -6.40 4.50
C THR A 349 -16.11 -7.42 5.56
N GLU A 350 -14.84 -7.83 5.63
CA GLU A 350 -14.39 -8.89 6.54
C GLU A 350 -13.29 -8.38 7.49
N TRP A 351 -12.16 -7.88 6.97
CA TRP A 351 -11.00 -7.54 7.79
C TRP A 351 -11.23 -6.35 8.72
N ASP A 352 -11.56 -5.16 8.17
CA ASP A 352 -11.72 -3.94 8.98
C ASP A 352 -12.81 -4.09 10.05
N PRO A 353 -14.00 -4.66 9.76
CA PRO A 353 -15.00 -4.97 10.78
C PRO A 353 -14.50 -5.97 11.84
N SER A 354 -13.73 -6.99 11.46
CA SER A 354 -13.21 -8.00 12.41
C SER A 354 -12.17 -7.41 13.36
N LEU A 355 -11.20 -6.63 12.84
CA LEU A 355 -10.21 -5.92 13.64
C LEU A 355 -10.88 -4.92 14.59
N SER A 356 -11.84 -4.14 14.07
CA SER A 356 -12.62 -3.18 14.86
C SER A 356 -13.45 -3.83 15.97
N ASN A 357 -14.13 -4.94 15.69
CA ASN A 357 -14.87 -5.70 16.70
C ASN A 357 -13.94 -6.30 17.76
N TYR A 358 -12.76 -6.79 17.38
CA TYR A 358 -11.75 -7.26 18.33
C TYR A 358 -11.23 -6.14 19.24
N MET A 359 -10.96 -4.95 18.69
CA MET A 359 -10.61 -3.76 19.48
C MET A 359 -11.73 -3.38 20.46
N LYS A 360 -13.01 -3.45 20.04
CA LYS A 360 -14.15 -3.20 20.92
C LYS A 360 -14.39 -4.28 21.97
N GLU A 361 -13.93 -5.51 21.77
CA GLU A 361 -13.96 -6.55 22.79
C GLU A 361 -12.92 -6.26 23.89
N LEU A 362 -11.70 -5.86 23.50
CA LEU A 362 -10.63 -5.47 24.43
C LEU A 362 -10.97 -4.22 25.25
N GLU A 363 -11.62 -3.22 24.63
CA GLU A 363 -12.05 -1.99 25.33
C GLU A 363 -13.02 -2.22 26.50
N LYS A 364 -13.64 -3.41 26.61
CA LYS A 364 -14.47 -3.77 27.78
C LYS A 364 -13.67 -3.91 29.08
N SER A 365 -12.36 -4.21 29.00
CA SER A 365 -11.48 -4.38 30.16
C SER A 365 -10.41 -3.29 30.26
N LYS A 366 -9.77 -2.91 29.15
CA LYS A 366 -8.72 -1.88 29.11
C LYS A 366 -8.75 -1.12 27.79
N PRO A 367 -8.41 0.18 27.77
CA PRO A 367 -8.29 0.95 26.52
C PRO A 367 -7.22 0.35 25.58
N VAL A 368 -7.36 0.63 24.29
CA VAL A 368 -6.58 0.02 23.21
C VAL A 368 -5.75 1.08 22.48
N ILE A 369 -4.54 0.70 22.09
CA ILE A 369 -3.66 1.41 21.15
C ILE A 369 -3.45 0.48 19.96
N LEU A 370 -3.96 0.83 18.78
CA LEU A 370 -3.60 0.19 17.51
C LEU A 370 -2.49 1.00 16.83
N THR A 371 -1.44 0.33 16.36
CA THR A 371 -0.38 0.98 15.59
C THR A 371 0.18 0.12 14.46
N GLY A 372 0.69 0.79 13.43
CA GLY A 372 1.29 0.20 12.25
C GLY A 372 0.68 0.72 10.96
N ASP A 373 1.05 0.08 9.86
CA ASP A 373 0.52 0.34 8.52
C ASP A 373 -0.91 -0.19 8.40
N LEU A 374 -1.86 0.76 8.34
CA LEU A 374 -3.29 0.51 8.19
C LEU A 374 -3.75 0.52 6.72
N ASN A 375 -2.81 0.65 5.77
CA ASN A 375 -3.05 0.62 4.33
C ASN A 375 -4.27 1.46 3.89
N CYS A 376 -4.37 2.70 4.39
CA CYS A 376 -5.37 3.70 4.03
C CYS A 376 -4.86 5.11 4.36
N ALA A 377 -4.92 6.03 3.41
CA ALA A 377 -4.78 7.47 3.65
C ALA A 377 -6.19 8.06 3.86
N HIS A 378 -6.56 8.36 5.10
CA HIS A 378 -7.96 8.61 5.45
C HIS A 378 -8.54 9.86 4.75
N GLN A 379 -7.82 10.97 4.70
CA GLN A 379 -8.31 12.24 4.14
C GLN A 379 -7.48 12.75 2.97
N GLU A 380 -7.99 13.72 2.20
CA GLU A 380 -7.24 14.27 1.05
C GLU A 380 -5.90 14.92 1.46
N ILE A 381 -5.75 15.33 2.73
CA ILE A 381 -4.51 15.83 3.34
C ILE A 381 -3.44 14.74 3.57
N ASP A 382 -3.85 13.47 3.57
CA ASP A 382 -2.99 12.31 3.87
C ASP A 382 -2.30 11.75 2.61
N ILE A 383 -2.44 12.36 1.43
CA ILE A 383 -1.90 11.85 0.17
C ILE A 383 -1.50 12.97 -0.80
N PHE A 384 -0.33 12.89 -1.42
CA PHE A 384 0.20 13.92 -2.35
C PHE A 384 -0.76 14.31 -3.51
N ASN A 385 -1.55 13.38 -4.03
CA ASN A 385 -2.38 13.56 -5.23
C ASN A 385 -3.71 12.78 -5.06
N PRO A 386 -4.67 13.28 -4.27
CA PRO A 386 -5.90 12.56 -3.96
C PRO A 386 -6.75 12.32 -5.22
N ALA A 387 -6.95 13.36 -6.04
CA ALA A 387 -7.72 13.30 -7.27
C ALA A 387 -7.21 12.26 -8.29
N GLY A 388 -5.90 11.99 -8.31
CA GLY A 388 -5.30 10.98 -9.18
C GLY A 388 -5.25 9.55 -8.61
N ASN A 389 -5.66 9.35 -7.36
CA ASN A 389 -5.54 8.07 -6.64
C ASN A 389 -6.87 7.51 -6.10
N ARG A 390 -8.02 8.11 -6.43
CA ARG A 390 -9.36 7.64 -5.98
C ARG A 390 -9.77 6.23 -6.45
N ARG A 391 -8.89 5.51 -7.15
CA ARG A 391 -9.04 4.11 -7.59
C ARG A 391 -7.77 3.27 -7.31
N SER A 392 -6.86 3.81 -6.51
CA SER A 392 -5.65 3.13 -6.04
C SER A 392 -5.91 2.51 -4.67
N ALA A 393 -5.36 1.33 -4.41
CA ALA A 393 -5.38 0.74 -3.06
C ALA A 393 -4.69 1.67 -2.05
N GLY A 394 -5.26 1.80 -0.87
CA GLY A 394 -4.91 2.79 0.14
C GLY A 394 -5.60 4.15 -0.02
N PHE A 395 -6.41 4.39 -1.06
CA PHE A 395 -7.16 5.65 -1.25
C PHE A 395 -8.46 5.50 -2.07
N THR A 396 -9.09 4.31 -2.09
CA THR A 396 -10.46 4.22 -2.64
C THR A 396 -11.46 4.90 -1.69
N ILE A 397 -12.69 5.14 -2.16
CA ILE A 397 -13.73 5.73 -1.31
C ILE A 397 -14.11 4.73 -0.21
N GLU A 398 -14.25 3.47 -0.59
CA GLU A 398 -14.65 2.35 0.25
C GLU A 398 -13.63 2.05 1.36
N GLU A 399 -12.32 2.13 1.09
CA GLU A 399 -11.28 1.99 2.13
C GLU A 399 -11.36 3.11 3.18
N ARG A 400 -11.70 4.33 2.75
CA ARG A 400 -11.76 5.52 3.61
C ARG A 400 -13.05 5.56 4.43
N GLU A 401 -14.17 5.19 3.82
CA GLU A 401 -15.46 5.00 4.50
C GLU A 401 -15.40 3.81 5.48
N SER A 402 -14.70 2.72 5.12
CA SER A 402 -14.38 1.63 6.05
C SER A 402 -13.53 2.13 7.23
N PHE A 403 -12.49 2.93 6.98
CA PHE A 403 -11.63 3.47 8.04
C PHE A 403 -12.41 4.36 9.03
N GLU A 404 -13.24 5.28 8.51
CA GLU A 404 -14.10 6.14 9.31
C GLU A 404 -15.12 5.32 10.12
N SER A 405 -15.92 4.48 9.46
CA SER A 405 -16.99 3.72 10.11
C SER A 405 -16.50 2.63 11.06
N ASN A 406 -15.37 1.96 10.78
CA ASN A 406 -14.84 0.92 11.63
C ASN A 406 -13.90 1.44 12.74
N PHE A 407 -13.27 2.61 12.62
CA PHE A 407 -12.34 3.10 13.65
C PHE A 407 -12.79 4.42 14.28
N LEU A 408 -12.85 5.51 13.51
CA LEU A 408 -13.01 6.85 14.08
C LEU A 408 -14.44 7.10 14.62
N SER A 409 -15.47 6.80 13.81
CA SER A 409 -16.87 6.83 14.23
C SER A 409 -17.21 5.82 15.34
N ARG A 410 -16.33 4.85 15.63
CA ARG A 410 -16.45 3.95 16.80
C ARG A 410 -15.70 4.47 18.03
N GLY A 411 -15.11 5.67 18.01
CA GLY A 411 -14.48 6.30 19.17
C GLY A 411 -12.99 5.98 19.37
N PHE A 412 -12.30 5.54 18.31
CA PHE A 412 -10.84 5.55 18.27
C PHE A 412 -10.35 6.88 17.68
N VAL A 413 -9.22 7.38 18.17
CA VAL A 413 -8.70 8.71 17.85
C VAL A 413 -7.38 8.58 17.09
N ASP A 414 -7.33 9.14 15.88
CA ASP A 414 -6.08 9.40 15.15
C ASP A 414 -5.26 10.45 15.89
N THR A 415 -4.24 10.01 16.62
CA THR A 415 -3.46 10.87 17.52
C THR A 415 -2.67 11.92 16.77
N PHE A 416 -2.14 11.57 15.59
CA PHE A 416 -1.42 12.49 14.73
C PHE A 416 -2.36 13.58 14.22
N ARG A 417 -3.53 13.21 13.69
CA ARG A 417 -4.50 14.19 13.16
C ARG A 417 -5.14 15.04 14.26
N LYS A 418 -5.27 14.53 15.49
CA LYS A 418 -5.70 15.32 16.67
C LYS A 418 -4.68 16.40 17.05
N GLN A 419 -3.38 16.07 17.06
CA GLN A 419 -2.32 17.03 17.44
C GLN A 419 -1.89 17.96 16.29
N HIS A 420 -2.04 17.51 15.04
CA HIS A 420 -1.54 18.20 13.85
C HIS A 420 -2.63 18.31 12.76
N PRO A 421 -3.80 18.94 13.04
CA PRO A 421 -4.97 18.89 12.17
C PRO A 421 -4.71 19.39 10.74
N SER A 422 -3.97 20.49 10.59
CA SER A 422 -3.64 21.11 9.28
C SER A 422 -2.31 20.63 8.67
N ALA A 423 -1.63 19.65 9.25
CA ALA A 423 -0.34 19.18 8.74
C ALA A 423 -0.48 18.25 7.54
N VAL A 424 0.12 18.63 6.42
CA VAL A 424 0.44 17.74 5.31
C VAL A 424 1.67 16.94 5.71
N ALA A 425 1.46 15.66 5.96
CA ALA A 425 2.47 14.74 6.45
C ALA A 425 2.25 13.36 5.83
N TYR A 426 3.34 12.65 5.58
CA TYR A 426 3.32 11.33 4.95
C TYR A 426 4.25 10.39 5.70
N THR A 427 3.94 9.10 5.63
CA THR A 427 4.74 8.02 6.21
C THR A 427 5.27 7.05 5.17
N TYR A 428 4.71 7.04 3.95
CA TYR A 428 5.07 6.17 2.82
C TYR A 428 5.42 6.97 1.56
N TRP A 429 6.46 6.55 0.83
CA TRP A 429 6.83 7.09 -0.48
C TRP A 429 7.37 6.00 -1.43
N GLY A 430 6.53 5.48 -2.31
CA GLY A 430 6.89 4.40 -3.24
C GLY A 430 8.12 4.68 -4.12
N TYR A 431 9.03 3.69 -4.19
CA TYR A 431 10.34 3.78 -4.84
C TYR A 431 10.32 4.19 -6.32
N ARG A 432 9.32 3.74 -7.09
CA ARG A 432 9.29 3.76 -8.58
C ARG A 432 9.54 5.14 -9.22
N HIS A 433 9.25 6.23 -8.50
CA HIS A 433 9.47 7.60 -8.97
C HIS A 433 10.26 8.45 -7.95
N GLY A 434 11.02 7.82 -7.06
CA GLY A 434 11.81 8.50 -6.03
C GLY A 434 10.98 9.38 -5.09
N GLY A 435 9.76 8.94 -4.72
CA GLY A 435 8.75 9.78 -4.09
C GLY A 435 9.25 10.59 -2.88
N ARG A 436 10.11 9.99 -2.06
CA ARG A 436 10.68 10.59 -0.84
C ARG A 436 11.52 11.84 -1.14
N LYS A 437 12.30 11.85 -2.23
CA LYS A 437 13.11 13.01 -2.65
C LYS A 437 12.27 14.22 -3.08
N THR A 438 11.01 14.02 -3.46
CA THR A 438 10.11 15.10 -3.89
C THR A 438 8.87 15.23 -3.01
N ASN A 439 8.91 14.62 -1.81
CA ASN A 439 7.83 14.55 -0.83
C ASN A 439 6.46 14.13 -1.42
N LYS A 440 6.45 13.23 -2.41
CA LYS A 440 5.23 12.70 -3.04
C LYS A 440 4.76 11.44 -2.31
N GLY A 441 4.28 11.64 -1.09
CA GLY A 441 3.96 10.56 -0.15
C GLY A 441 2.47 10.34 0.13
N TRP A 442 2.23 9.40 1.04
CA TRP A 442 0.95 9.00 1.62
C TRP A 442 1.14 8.80 3.13
N ARG A 443 0.15 9.05 3.98
CA ARG A 443 0.14 8.63 5.39
C ARG A 443 -0.66 7.34 5.51
N LEU A 444 0.04 6.23 5.70
CA LEU A 444 -0.54 4.88 5.83
C LEU A 444 -0.33 4.29 7.23
N ASP A 445 0.63 4.82 7.99
CA ASP A 445 1.00 4.36 9.32
C ASP A 445 0.34 5.26 10.39
N TYR A 446 -0.26 4.65 11.41
CA TYR A 446 -1.04 5.36 12.43
C TYR A 446 -0.70 4.95 13.86
N PHE A 447 -1.07 5.81 14.81
CA PHE A 447 -1.48 5.42 16.16
C PHE A 447 -2.97 5.79 16.30
N LEU A 448 -3.82 4.80 16.50
CA LEU A 448 -5.24 4.97 16.84
C LEU A 448 -5.43 4.55 18.30
N VAL A 449 -5.98 5.43 19.13
CA VAL A 449 -6.14 5.17 20.58
C VAL A 449 -7.59 5.29 21.03
N SER A 450 -8.00 4.56 22.06
CA SER A 450 -9.28 4.78 22.74
C SER A 450 -9.45 6.25 23.14
N GLN A 451 -10.65 6.81 22.89
CA GLN A 451 -10.98 8.19 23.31
C GLN A 451 -10.69 8.46 24.80
N SER A 452 -10.85 7.46 25.67
CA SER A 452 -10.56 7.53 27.11
C SER A 452 -9.08 7.74 27.47
N ILE A 453 -8.15 7.56 26.52
CA ILE A 453 -6.70 7.79 26.73
C ILE A 453 -6.13 8.86 25.78
N ALA A 454 -6.94 9.42 24.90
CA ALA A 454 -6.51 10.36 23.87
C ALA A 454 -5.96 11.70 24.41
N ASP A 455 -6.18 12.01 25.69
CA ASP A 455 -5.62 13.19 26.37
C ASP A 455 -4.37 12.86 27.21
N ARG A 456 -4.05 11.56 27.40
CA ARG A 456 -2.76 11.11 27.95
C ARG A 456 -1.65 11.10 26.90
N VAL A 457 -1.98 11.20 25.61
CA VAL A 457 -1.01 11.33 24.52
C VAL A 457 -0.30 12.68 24.61
N HIS A 458 1.00 12.65 24.84
CA HIS A 458 1.86 13.84 24.88
C HIS A 458 2.30 14.26 23.48
N ASP A 459 2.79 13.31 22.68
CA ASP A 459 3.42 13.55 21.37
C ASP A 459 3.07 12.39 20.43
N SER A 460 2.75 12.71 19.17
CA SER A 460 2.39 11.75 18.12
C SER A 460 2.97 12.22 16.80
N TYR A 461 4.11 11.65 16.40
CA TYR A 461 5.03 12.27 15.45
C TYR A 461 5.54 11.29 14.38
N ILE A 462 6.15 11.83 13.32
CA ILE A 462 6.71 11.07 12.20
C ILE A 462 8.22 11.36 12.10
N LEU A 463 9.01 10.37 11.69
CA LEU A 463 10.47 10.46 11.48
C LEU A 463 10.83 10.35 9.98
N PRO A 464 10.45 11.35 9.14
CA PRO A 464 10.64 11.31 7.69
C PRO A 464 12.12 11.29 7.25
N ASP A 465 13.04 11.55 8.17
CA ASP A 465 14.50 11.46 8.01
C ASP A 465 15.04 10.02 8.05
N VAL A 466 14.38 9.09 8.76
CA VAL A 466 14.89 7.72 8.97
C VAL A 466 14.64 6.87 7.72
N THR A 467 15.69 6.68 6.93
CA THR A 467 15.67 5.88 5.69
C THR A 467 15.95 4.39 5.94
N GLY A 468 15.70 3.57 4.92
CA GLY A 468 15.92 2.12 4.93
C GLY A 468 14.68 1.31 4.50
N SER A 469 13.51 1.94 4.56
CA SER A 469 12.24 1.48 4.00
C SER A 469 11.63 2.59 3.12
N ASP A 470 10.65 2.26 2.27
CA ASP A 470 9.77 3.24 1.62
C ASP A 470 8.76 3.83 2.61
N HIS A 471 8.59 3.23 3.79
CA HIS A 471 7.99 3.87 4.95
C HIS A 471 9.03 4.57 5.85
N SER A 472 8.60 5.56 6.63
CA SER A 472 9.31 6.12 7.78
C SER A 472 8.70 5.64 9.10
N PRO A 473 9.47 5.53 10.19
CA PRO A 473 8.89 5.27 11.50
C PRO A 473 7.96 6.39 11.96
N ILE A 474 6.98 6.01 12.78
CA ILE A 474 6.11 6.91 13.54
C ILE A 474 6.31 6.65 15.03
N GLY A 475 6.08 7.65 15.88
CA GLY A 475 6.24 7.54 17.33
C GLY A 475 5.07 8.12 18.12
N LEU A 476 4.86 7.55 19.31
CA LEU A 476 3.86 7.99 20.28
C LEU A 476 4.50 8.09 21.67
N ILE A 477 4.22 9.15 22.42
CA ILE A 477 4.55 9.26 23.84
C ILE A 477 3.24 9.35 24.63
N LEU A 478 3.01 8.37 25.49
CA LEU A 478 1.81 8.26 26.34
C LEU A 478 2.19 8.48 27.80
N LYS A 479 1.51 9.39 28.50
CA LYS A 479 1.57 9.52 29.97
C LYS A 479 0.85 8.32 30.59
N LEU A 480 1.44 7.69 31.60
CA LEU A 480 0.89 6.51 32.26
C LEU A 480 0.00 6.91 33.43
#